data_AF-A0A536FZ57-F1
#
_entry.id   AF-A0A536FZ57-F1
#
_cell.length_a   1.000
_cell.length_b   1.000
_cell.length_c   1.000
_cell.angle_alpha   90.00
_cell.angle_beta   90.00
_cell.angle_gamma   90.00
#
_symmetry.space_group_name_H-M   'P 1'
#
loop_
_entity.id
_entity.type
_entity.pdbx_description
1 polymer ?
#
loop_
_entity_poly.entity_id
_entity_poly.type
_entity_poly.pdbx_seq_one_letter_code
_entity_poly.pdbx_strand_id
1 'polypeptide(L)'
;NGVNDKNTLPRRPVASIAVDRSNYRVAYLAYNGYNAATSHQPGHVFKTTDAGSTWTDVSGNLPDNPVNSLTIDPSYPNTLYAATDVGPFVTYNGGAIWSALGTGFPIVAVDQIDMDTYHRVLAAGTHGRGAWSLNDASPATPALVISKVDAGVPVGPGSNLDYAITVRNIGNAGATGVTITDPVPANTSFVSAGESGVNNNGTVRWSGLSIASGGSATVHLRVRIDADLKNKFSTIVDDSFGATSAEGPSATGSPTVTPIAPPFALSLAPASQTDGAHVGQSVTDLVTITNLGFMTDTYTMSAAGGTFPVSFLDSTCTTAITTTPAVTAGASTSVCVKVDVPATATDSATSTATITATSTGSPKVSASGTDKTIAVAVDTLVVDDDAFADTAAHSIDVNSFYTAALTAKGKQFQLWDLAADKNLPLNYMKAFKHIVWFTGNSFPAPIGLYETKLKAYLDGGGHLFLSGQDLLDGAAGTSAFVGDVPLNPALLGNTFMDQITPNGTAQTIFTDDASKPDALSFSGTYKVVFLAFPMEEYGTADQRADLIGRVFTFFGS
;
A
#
# COMPACT_ATOMS: atom_id res chain seq x y z
N ASN A 1 4.82 8.75 27.86
CA ASN A 1 5.26 9.69 28.91
C ASN A 1 5.05 11.10 28.40
N GLY A 2 4.15 11.88 29.04
CA GLY A 2 3.99 13.31 28.75
C GLY A 2 2.57 13.84 28.60
N VAL A 3 1.67 13.57 29.54
CA VAL A 3 0.57 14.51 29.85
C VAL A 3 0.60 14.68 31.35
N ASN A 4 1.28 15.74 31.80
CA ASN A 4 1.42 16.10 33.22
C ASN A 4 0.15 16.76 33.78
N ASP A 5 -1.02 16.48 33.20
CA ASP A 5 -2.29 17.11 33.58
C ASP A 5 -3.38 16.08 33.97
N LYS A 6 -2.96 14.89 34.43
CA LYS A 6 -3.88 13.88 35.01
C LYS A 6 -4.74 14.41 36.17
N ASN A 7 -4.49 15.63 36.64
CA ASN A 7 -5.17 16.27 37.76
C ASN A 7 -6.22 17.33 37.36
N THR A 8 -6.26 17.80 36.10
CA THR A 8 -7.22 18.83 35.65
C THR A 8 -8.37 18.27 34.82
N LEU A 9 -8.12 17.21 34.05
CA LEU A 9 -9.14 16.54 33.24
C LEU A 9 -9.93 15.50 34.05
N PRO A 10 -11.24 15.37 33.85
CA PRO A 10 -12.05 14.35 34.51
C PRO A 10 -11.59 12.93 34.14
N ARG A 11 -11.52 12.03 35.12
CA ARG A 11 -11.34 10.59 34.89
C ARG A 11 -12.64 9.92 34.44
N ARG A 12 -13.22 10.43 33.35
CA ARG A 12 -14.44 9.92 32.69
C ARG A 12 -14.16 9.59 31.22
N PRO A 13 -15.00 8.77 30.56
CA PRO A 13 -14.87 8.51 29.13
C PRO A 13 -14.93 9.81 28.32
N VAL A 14 -13.94 10.02 27.46
CA VAL A 14 -13.98 11.05 26.41
C VAL A 14 -14.90 10.54 25.31
N ALA A 15 -15.96 11.28 25.00
CA ALA A 15 -16.93 10.91 23.99
C ALA A 15 -16.56 11.47 22.60
N SER A 16 -15.97 12.66 22.56
CA SER A 16 -15.66 13.34 21.30
C SER A 16 -14.46 14.29 21.44
N ILE A 17 -13.76 14.48 20.32
CA ILE A 17 -12.67 15.44 20.17
C ILE A 17 -12.99 16.27 18.93
N ALA A 18 -13.02 17.60 19.08
CA ALA A 18 -13.20 18.53 17.97
C ALA A 18 -11.96 19.41 17.84
N VAL A 19 -11.33 19.43 16.66
CA VAL A 19 -10.13 20.21 16.38
C VAL A 19 -10.50 21.37 15.46
N ASP A 20 -10.09 22.58 15.80
CA ASP A 20 -10.28 23.75 14.96
C ASP A 20 -9.42 23.61 13.70
N ARG A 21 -10.06 23.55 12.54
CA ARG A 21 -9.39 23.37 11.25
C ARG A 21 -8.62 24.62 10.81
N SER A 22 -8.95 25.77 11.36
CA SER A 22 -8.24 27.02 11.12
C SER A 22 -7.08 27.21 12.10
N ASN A 23 -7.03 26.50 13.23
CA ASN A 23 -5.94 26.64 14.18
C ASN A 23 -5.63 25.33 14.88
N TYR A 24 -4.54 24.68 14.46
CA TYR A 24 -4.13 23.38 14.99
C TYR A 24 -3.89 23.35 16.50
N ARG A 25 -3.67 24.51 17.14
CA ARG A 25 -3.44 24.61 18.59
C ARG A 25 -4.74 24.54 19.39
N VAL A 26 -5.89 24.73 18.74
CA VAL A 26 -7.20 24.77 19.38
C VAL A 26 -7.93 23.45 19.16
N ALA A 27 -8.28 22.80 20.27
CA ALA A 27 -9.12 21.62 20.26
C ALA A 27 -10.01 21.60 21.49
N TYR A 28 -11.05 20.78 21.43
CA TYR A 28 -12.03 20.60 22.48
C TYR A 28 -12.25 19.12 22.75
N LEU A 29 -12.41 18.76 24.02
CA LEU A 29 -12.82 17.42 24.47
C LEU A 29 -14.23 17.50 25.02
N ALA A 30 -15.06 16.52 24.68
CA ALA A 30 -16.34 16.28 25.31
C ALA A 30 -16.30 15.00 26.15
N TYR A 31 -16.90 15.05 27.35
CA TYR A 31 -16.94 13.95 28.29
C TYR A 31 -18.36 13.39 28.46
N ASN A 32 -18.43 12.06 28.51
CA ASN A 32 -19.63 11.33 28.93
C ASN A 32 -19.69 11.23 30.47
N GLY A 33 -20.86 10.86 31.01
CA GLY A 33 -21.12 10.68 32.44
C GLY A 33 -21.50 11.98 33.16
N TYR A 34 -21.72 11.88 34.47
CA TYR A 34 -22.16 12.98 35.33
C TYR A 34 -21.03 13.50 36.21
N ASN A 35 -21.08 14.77 36.62
CA ASN A 35 -20.09 15.36 37.52
C ASN A 35 -19.96 14.61 38.85
N ALA A 36 -21.03 13.95 39.32
CA ALA A 36 -21.00 13.14 40.53
C ALA A 36 -19.95 11.99 40.50
N ALA A 37 -19.63 11.47 39.31
CA ALA A 37 -18.60 10.43 39.16
C ALA A 37 -17.17 10.98 39.31
N THR A 38 -16.96 12.27 39.09
CA THR A 38 -15.68 12.98 39.25
C THR A 38 -15.88 14.30 39.99
N SER A 39 -16.45 14.25 41.20
CA SER A 39 -16.84 15.46 41.95
C SER A 39 -15.71 16.46 42.22
N HIS A 40 -14.45 16.00 42.22
CA HIS A 40 -13.27 16.84 42.41
C HIS A 40 -12.73 17.44 41.09
N GLN A 41 -13.26 17.00 39.95
CA GLN A 41 -12.92 17.38 38.57
C GLN A 41 -14.23 17.41 37.73
N PRO A 42 -15.17 18.32 38.02
CA PRO A 42 -16.41 18.45 37.25
C PRO A 42 -16.13 19.06 35.85
N GLY A 43 -17.16 19.08 35.00
CA GLY A 43 -17.11 19.69 33.67
C GLY A 43 -17.24 18.65 32.55
N HIS A 44 -17.89 19.03 31.45
CA HIS A 44 -18.19 18.16 30.31
C HIS A 44 -17.50 18.58 29.03
N VAL A 45 -17.09 19.84 28.88
CA VAL A 45 -16.38 20.34 27.70
C VAL A 45 -15.10 21.05 28.12
N PHE A 46 -13.96 20.63 27.59
CA PHE A 46 -12.65 21.20 27.88
C PHE A 46 -12.00 21.71 26.62
N LYS A 47 -11.33 22.87 26.69
CA LYS A 47 -10.62 23.51 25.57
C LYS A 47 -9.12 23.54 25.82
N THR A 48 -8.35 23.29 24.77
CA THR A 48 -6.92 23.64 24.69
C THR A 48 -6.71 24.76 23.67
N THR A 49 -5.67 25.55 23.88
CA THR A 49 -5.17 26.56 22.92
C THR A 49 -3.67 26.43 22.66
N ASP A 50 -3.06 25.35 23.17
CA ASP A 50 -1.63 25.07 23.16
C ASP A 50 -1.33 23.63 22.68
N ALA A 51 -2.15 23.15 21.74
CA ALA A 51 -2.05 21.83 21.11
C ALA A 51 -2.13 20.67 22.12
N GLY A 52 -2.95 20.83 23.16
CA GLY A 52 -3.24 19.78 24.15
C GLY A 52 -2.28 19.75 25.34
N SER A 53 -1.39 20.74 25.47
CA SER A 53 -0.46 20.81 26.60
C SER A 53 -1.18 21.15 27.91
N THR A 54 -2.17 22.04 27.86
CA THR A 54 -3.07 22.38 28.97
C THR A 54 -4.53 22.42 28.52
N TRP A 55 -5.43 22.19 29.47
CA TRP A 55 -6.88 22.14 29.23
C TRP A 55 -7.64 23.00 30.25
N THR A 56 -8.65 23.72 29.78
CA THR A 56 -9.53 24.57 30.61
C THR A 56 -10.97 24.12 30.45
N ASP A 57 -11.70 23.99 31.56
CA ASP A 57 -13.15 23.72 31.53
C ASP A 57 -13.90 24.90 30.91
N VAL A 58 -14.65 24.61 29.85
CA VAL A 58 -15.52 25.54 29.12
C VAL A 58 -16.97 25.02 29.05
N SER A 59 -17.37 24.26 30.07
CA SER A 59 -18.75 23.77 30.20
C SER A 59 -19.73 24.91 30.46
N GLY A 60 -19.27 26.02 31.06
CA GLY A 60 -20.08 27.21 31.28
C GLY A 60 -21.37 26.90 32.05
N ASN A 61 -22.51 27.21 31.42
CA ASN A 61 -23.86 26.91 31.93
C ASN A 61 -24.48 25.64 31.33
N LEU A 62 -23.71 24.75 30.70
CA LEU A 62 -24.24 23.44 30.28
C LEU A 62 -24.81 22.71 31.50
N PRO A 63 -25.99 22.09 31.37
CA PRO A 63 -26.53 21.27 32.44
C PRO A 63 -25.62 20.05 32.65
N ASP A 64 -25.67 19.47 33.87
CA ASP A 64 -24.87 18.28 34.21
C ASP A 64 -25.43 17.03 33.52
N ASN A 65 -25.17 16.90 32.22
CA ASN A 65 -25.53 15.76 31.38
C ASN A 65 -24.34 15.36 30.51
N PRO A 66 -24.23 14.09 30.12
CA PRO A 66 -23.23 13.63 29.15
C PRO A 66 -23.26 14.45 27.87
N VAL A 67 -22.07 14.84 27.38
CA VAL A 67 -21.89 15.38 26.02
C VAL A 67 -21.33 14.26 25.16
N ASN A 68 -22.14 13.77 24.22
CA ASN A 68 -21.86 12.59 23.40
C ASN A 68 -21.06 12.94 22.14
N SER A 69 -21.28 14.14 21.60
CA SER A 69 -20.60 14.63 20.40
C SER A 69 -20.44 16.14 20.45
N LEU A 70 -19.35 16.65 19.89
CA LEU A 70 -19.04 18.07 19.80
C LEU A 70 -18.49 18.38 18.42
N THR A 71 -19.03 19.40 17.75
CA THR A 71 -18.51 19.86 16.45
C THR A 71 -18.33 21.38 16.46
N ILE A 72 -17.36 21.88 15.69
CA ILE A 72 -16.98 23.29 15.59
C ILE A 72 -17.39 23.79 14.22
N ASP A 73 -17.92 25.02 14.16
CA ASP A 73 -18.09 25.70 12.88
C ASP A 73 -16.76 26.32 12.41
N PRO A 74 -16.14 25.86 11.32
CA PRO A 74 -14.87 26.42 10.85
C PRO A 74 -15.00 27.81 10.25
N SER A 75 -16.22 28.28 9.91
CA SER A 75 -16.45 29.66 9.47
C SER A 75 -16.58 30.62 10.66
N TYR A 76 -16.90 30.09 11.84
CA TYR A 76 -17.03 30.84 13.09
C TYR A 76 -16.35 30.07 14.23
N PRO A 77 -15.02 30.17 14.42
CA PRO A 77 -14.25 29.31 15.34
C PRO A 77 -14.66 29.35 16.82
N ASN A 78 -15.51 30.29 17.24
CA ASN A 78 -16.10 30.35 18.59
C ASN A 78 -17.50 29.72 18.68
N THR A 79 -18.03 29.21 17.57
CA THR A 79 -19.31 28.52 17.50
C THR A 79 -19.10 27.02 17.60
N LEU A 80 -19.69 26.40 18.63
CA LEU A 80 -19.67 24.95 18.82
C LEU A 80 -21.08 24.43 19.05
N TYR A 81 -21.31 23.20 18.60
CA TYR A 81 -22.55 22.47 18.81
C TYR A 81 -22.26 21.21 19.63
N ALA A 82 -22.92 21.10 20.79
CA ALA A 82 -22.79 19.99 21.71
C ALA A 82 -24.05 19.12 21.66
N ALA A 83 -23.89 17.85 21.31
CA ALA A 83 -24.93 16.84 21.42
C ALA A 83 -24.93 16.25 22.84
N THR A 84 -26.06 16.28 23.53
CA THR A 84 -26.18 15.82 24.91
C THR A 84 -27.34 14.85 25.09
N ASP A 85 -27.43 14.22 26.27
CA ASP A 85 -28.55 13.34 26.65
C ASP A 85 -29.92 14.05 26.74
N VAL A 86 -29.93 15.38 26.77
CA VAL A 86 -31.16 16.19 26.90
C VAL A 86 -31.38 17.12 25.69
N GLY A 87 -30.80 16.77 24.55
CA GLY A 87 -30.87 17.54 23.31
C GLY A 87 -29.58 18.30 22.98
N PRO A 88 -29.53 18.98 21.83
CA PRO A 88 -28.34 19.70 21.39
C PRO A 88 -28.28 21.13 21.97
N PHE A 89 -27.07 21.61 22.22
CA PHE A 89 -26.77 22.97 22.65
C PHE A 89 -25.81 23.64 21.67
N VAL A 90 -25.84 24.97 21.63
CA VAL A 90 -24.92 25.80 20.84
C VAL A 90 -24.29 26.88 21.73
N THR A 91 -23.02 27.16 21.50
CA THR A 91 -22.33 28.34 22.00
C THR A 91 -21.82 29.16 20.83
N TYR A 92 -21.71 30.48 20.98
CA TYR A 92 -21.11 31.40 20.01
C TYR A 92 -19.88 32.12 20.57
N ASN A 93 -19.48 31.79 21.81
CA ASN A 93 -18.40 32.45 22.55
C ASN A 93 -17.38 31.45 23.10
N GLY A 94 -17.21 30.32 22.42
CA GLY A 94 -16.18 29.33 22.72
C GLY A 94 -16.44 28.52 23.99
N GLY A 95 -17.70 28.43 24.44
CA GLY A 95 -18.13 27.62 25.58
C GLY A 95 -18.42 28.40 26.87
N ALA A 96 -18.27 29.73 26.87
CA ALA A 96 -18.59 30.52 28.07
C ALA A 96 -20.10 30.52 28.39
N ILE A 97 -20.96 30.56 27.36
CA ILE A 97 -22.41 30.45 27.48
C ILE A 97 -22.95 29.55 26.36
N TRP A 98 -23.86 28.66 26.75
CA TRP A 98 -24.56 27.68 25.93
C TRP A 98 -26.07 27.94 25.96
N SER A 99 -26.72 27.75 24.82
CA SER A 99 -28.17 27.83 24.64
C SER A 99 -28.67 26.55 23.97
N ALA A 100 -29.91 26.16 24.22
CA ALA A 100 -30.52 25.05 23.47
C ALA A 100 -30.49 25.36 21.96
N LEU A 101 -30.15 24.38 21.13
CA LEU A 101 -30.03 24.55 19.69
C LEU A 101 -31.41 24.49 19.02
N GLY A 102 -31.85 25.63 18.47
CA GLY A 102 -33.08 25.75 17.69
C GLY A 102 -34.36 25.61 18.51
N THR A 103 -35.48 25.37 17.82
CA THR A 103 -36.80 25.15 18.42
C THR A 103 -37.41 23.85 17.89
N GLY A 104 -38.05 23.05 18.75
CA GLY A 104 -38.76 21.83 18.33
C GLY A 104 -37.90 20.57 18.24
N PHE A 105 -36.61 20.64 18.56
CA PHE A 105 -35.78 19.45 18.71
C PHE A 105 -36.27 18.62 19.92
N PRO A 106 -36.43 17.29 19.80
CA PRO A 106 -36.92 16.45 20.89
C PRO A 106 -35.92 16.44 22.05
N ILE A 107 -36.43 16.46 23.29
CA ILE A 107 -35.63 16.29 24.51
C ILE A 107 -35.29 14.81 24.67
N VAL A 108 -34.32 14.35 23.89
CA VAL A 108 -33.78 12.99 23.89
C VAL A 108 -32.27 13.04 23.70
N ALA A 109 -31.60 11.93 23.99
CA ALA A 109 -30.18 11.82 23.73
C ALA A 109 -29.86 12.01 22.25
N VAL A 110 -28.86 12.86 22.00
CA VAL A 110 -28.26 13.06 20.68
C VAL A 110 -26.91 12.36 20.71
N ASP A 111 -26.76 11.34 19.87
CA ASP A 111 -25.55 10.51 19.87
C ASP A 111 -24.43 11.17 19.07
N GLN A 112 -24.78 11.83 17.95
CA GLN A 112 -23.84 12.48 17.06
C GLN A 112 -24.44 13.74 16.44
N ILE A 113 -23.61 14.78 16.29
CA ILE A 113 -23.92 15.99 15.53
C ILE A 113 -22.72 16.35 14.64
N ASP A 114 -22.98 16.72 13.39
CA ASP A 114 -21.93 17.16 12.46
C ASP A 114 -22.41 18.28 11.54
N MET A 115 -21.47 19.05 10.99
CA MET A 115 -21.74 20.22 10.16
C MET A 115 -21.20 20.05 8.75
N ASP A 116 -22.08 20.09 7.76
CA ASP A 116 -21.68 20.40 6.39
C ASP A 116 -21.45 21.91 6.27
N THR A 117 -20.18 22.26 6.27
CA THR A 117 -19.72 23.65 6.29
C THR A 117 -19.97 24.39 4.98
N TYR A 118 -20.03 23.66 3.86
CA TYR A 118 -20.23 24.24 2.53
C TYR A 118 -21.72 24.52 2.29
N HIS A 119 -22.59 23.56 2.60
CA HIS A 119 -24.04 23.72 2.46
C HIS A 119 -24.71 24.37 3.67
N ARG A 120 -23.97 24.59 4.77
CA ARG A 120 -24.48 25.12 6.05
C ARG A 120 -25.61 24.27 6.62
N VAL A 121 -25.43 22.95 6.62
CA VAL A 121 -26.41 22.00 7.18
C VAL A 121 -25.81 21.30 8.38
N LEU A 122 -26.44 21.44 9.54
CA LEU A 122 -26.17 20.61 10.71
C LEU A 122 -27.06 19.37 10.65
N ALA A 123 -26.47 18.20 10.83
CA ALA A 123 -27.19 16.93 10.93
C ALA A 123 -26.96 16.31 12.31
N ALA A 124 -28.01 15.77 12.91
CA ALA A 124 -27.96 15.15 14.23
C ALA A 124 -28.70 13.80 14.26
N GLY A 125 -28.05 12.78 14.82
CA GLY A 125 -28.64 11.47 15.10
C GLY A 125 -29.15 11.41 16.53
N THR A 126 -30.37 10.93 16.73
CA THR A 126 -31.02 10.89 18.06
C THR A 126 -31.37 9.47 18.48
N HIS A 127 -31.39 9.23 19.79
CA HIS A 127 -31.84 7.97 20.34
C HIS A 127 -33.36 7.82 20.21
N GLY A 128 -33.80 6.97 19.27
CA GLY A 128 -35.21 6.59 19.09
C GLY A 128 -36.11 7.62 18.40
N ARG A 129 -35.57 8.73 17.88
CA ARG A 129 -36.33 9.78 17.17
C ARG A 129 -35.78 10.12 15.77
N GLY A 130 -34.92 9.26 15.22
CA GLY A 130 -34.40 9.37 13.86
C GLY A 130 -33.32 10.45 13.70
N ALA A 131 -33.11 10.88 12.45
CA ALA A 131 -32.15 11.92 12.09
C ALA A 131 -32.86 13.27 11.91
N TRP A 132 -32.18 14.33 12.35
CA TRP A 132 -32.63 15.71 12.28
C TRP A 132 -31.64 16.54 11.47
N SER A 133 -32.12 17.58 10.80
CA SER A 133 -31.27 18.56 10.14
C SER A 133 -31.71 19.99 10.45
N LEU A 134 -30.74 20.90 10.48
CA LEU A 134 -30.95 22.33 10.63
C LEU A 134 -30.13 23.05 9.57
N ASN A 135 -30.82 23.84 8.75
CA ASN A 135 -30.16 24.76 7.82
C ASN A 135 -29.74 26.00 8.60
N ASP A 136 -28.44 26.28 8.60
CA ASP A 136 -27.89 27.46 9.23
C ASP A 136 -27.92 28.64 8.25
N ALA A 137 -28.67 29.69 8.63
CA ALA A 137 -28.86 30.90 7.86
C ALA A 137 -27.83 32.01 8.17
N SER A 138 -26.75 31.68 8.89
CA SER A 138 -25.65 32.61 9.16
C SER A 138 -25.04 33.13 7.84
N PRO A 139 -24.54 34.38 7.81
CA PRO A 139 -23.98 34.98 6.61
C PRO A 139 -22.89 34.12 5.96
N ALA A 140 -22.90 34.04 4.63
CA ALA A 140 -21.86 33.30 3.91
C ALA A 140 -20.48 33.91 4.21
N THR A 141 -19.56 33.08 4.68
CA THR A 141 -18.26 33.50 5.23
C THR A 141 -17.17 32.53 4.78
N PRO A 142 -15.97 32.99 4.38
CA PRO A 142 -14.88 32.08 4.05
C PRO A 142 -14.35 31.39 5.31
N ALA A 143 -13.73 30.23 5.14
CA ALA A 143 -13.06 29.50 6.21
C ALA A 143 -11.77 28.92 5.65
N LEU A 144 -10.63 29.30 6.21
CA LEU A 144 -9.33 28.93 5.67
C LEU A 144 -8.74 27.74 6.44
N VAL A 145 -8.12 26.83 5.70
CA VAL A 145 -7.24 25.78 6.23
C VAL A 145 -5.92 25.89 5.50
N ILE A 146 -4.81 25.82 6.24
CA ILE A 146 -3.47 25.91 5.66
C ILE A 146 -2.65 24.68 6.03
N SER A 147 -1.94 24.15 5.05
CA SER A 147 -1.01 23.03 5.21
C SER A 147 0.31 23.35 4.53
N LYS A 148 1.37 22.69 5.00
CA LYS A 148 2.72 22.83 4.47
C LYS A 148 3.38 21.45 4.42
N VAL A 149 3.99 21.16 3.28
CA VAL A 149 4.75 19.92 3.05
C VAL A 149 6.12 20.29 2.49
N ASP A 150 7.14 19.55 2.89
CA ASP A 150 8.41 19.56 2.18
C ASP A 150 8.39 18.60 0.98
N ALA A 151 9.44 18.63 0.16
CA ALA A 151 9.56 17.81 -1.02
C ALA A 151 9.74 16.29 -0.75
N GLY A 152 9.83 15.85 0.51
CA GLY A 152 9.99 14.44 0.87
C GLY A 152 11.34 13.83 0.49
N VAL A 153 12.33 14.65 0.15
CA VAL A 153 13.69 14.20 -0.21
C VAL A 153 14.62 14.31 1.01
N PRO A 154 15.61 13.42 1.16
CA PRO A 154 16.63 13.54 2.19
C PRO A 154 17.37 14.89 2.11
N VAL A 155 17.38 15.63 3.20
CA VAL A 155 18.07 16.92 3.32
C VAL A 155 19.01 16.92 4.52
N GLY A 156 20.08 17.70 4.44
CA GLY A 156 21.02 17.90 5.55
C GLY A 156 21.72 19.25 5.48
N PRO A 157 22.78 19.46 6.27
CA PRO A 157 23.52 20.73 6.31
C PRO A 157 23.90 21.22 4.90
N GLY A 158 23.56 22.47 4.59
CA GLY A 158 23.79 23.05 3.26
C GLY A 158 22.87 22.53 2.15
N SER A 159 21.83 21.76 2.44
CA SER A 159 20.82 21.39 1.42
C SER A 159 19.79 22.51 1.26
N ASN A 160 19.20 22.61 0.07
CA ASN A 160 17.98 23.40 -0.10
C ASN A 160 16.79 22.57 0.38
N LEU A 161 15.87 23.23 1.07
CA LEU A 161 14.61 22.68 1.54
C LEU A 161 13.48 23.42 0.85
N ASP A 162 12.75 22.68 0.03
CA ASP A 162 11.62 23.16 -0.76
C ASP A 162 10.31 22.82 -0.08
N TYR A 163 9.51 23.85 0.14
CA TYR A 163 8.21 23.75 0.77
C TYR A 163 7.09 24.17 -0.18
N ALA A 164 6.00 23.42 -0.16
CA ALA A 164 4.73 23.80 -0.76
C ALA A 164 3.72 24.10 0.35
N ILE A 165 3.20 25.32 0.35
CA ILE A 165 2.22 25.82 1.33
C ILE A 165 0.89 25.97 0.61
N THR A 166 -0.14 25.25 1.07
CA THR A 166 -1.46 25.26 0.44
C THR A 166 -2.48 25.83 1.39
N VAL A 167 -3.21 26.85 0.93
CA VAL A 167 -4.41 27.36 1.60
C VAL A 167 -5.63 26.88 0.84
N ARG A 168 -6.57 26.27 1.56
CA ARG A 168 -7.88 25.87 1.04
C ARG A 168 -8.96 26.69 1.72
N ASN A 169 -9.94 27.14 0.93
CA ASN A 169 -11.15 27.75 1.46
C ASN A 169 -12.25 26.68 1.56
N ILE A 170 -12.57 26.29 2.79
CA ILE A 170 -13.62 25.31 3.12
C ILE A 170 -14.95 25.98 3.51
N GLY A 171 -15.00 27.31 3.52
CA GLY A 171 -16.23 28.06 3.79
C GLY A 171 -17.13 28.16 2.55
N ASN A 172 -18.30 28.76 2.73
CA ASN A 172 -19.33 28.89 1.70
C ASN A 172 -19.32 30.26 0.96
N ALA A 173 -18.32 31.10 1.22
CA ALA A 173 -18.05 32.34 0.48
C ALA A 173 -16.62 32.37 -0.05
N GLY A 174 -16.37 33.18 -1.08
CA GLY A 174 -15.00 33.44 -1.56
C GLY A 174 -14.20 34.24 -0.55
N ALA A 175 -12.89 33.97 -0.46
CA ALA A 175 -11.94 34.73 0.35
C ALA A 175 -11.14 35.65 -0.58
N THR A 176 -11.09 36.95 -0.26
CA THR A 176 -10.34 37.94 -1.03
C THR A 176 -9.21 38.56 -0.20
N GLY A 177 -8.25 39.19 -0.86
CA GLY A 177 -7.10 39.80 -0.17
C GLY A 177 -6.29 38.80 0.66
N VAL A 178 -6.35 37.51 0.31
CA VAL A 178 -5.72 36.44 1.09
C VAL A 178 -4.22 36.69 1.12
N THR A 179 -3.68 36.68 2.34
CA THR A 179 -2.27 36.87 2.62
C THR A 179 -1.73 35.62 3.31
N ILE A 180 -0.76 34.95 2.70
CA ILE A 180 -0.01 33.84 3.32
C ILE A 180 1.28 34.42 3.90
N THR A 181 1.62 34.04 5.12
CA THR A 181 2.86 34.43 5.80
C THR A 181 3.57 33.23 6.36
N ASP A 182 4.89 33.20 6.17
CA ASP A 182 5.74 32.11 6.62
C ASP A 182 7.12 32.64 7.08
N PRO A 183 7.44 32.59 8.39
CA PRO A 183 8.77 32.87 8.89
C PRO A 183 9.79 31.85 8.38
N VAL A 184 10.97 32.31 7.98
CA VAL A 184 12.09 31.42 7.64
C VAL A 184 12.44 30.58 8.87
N PRO A 185 12.39 29.23 8.79
CA PRO A 185 12.62 28.37 9.94
C PRO A 185 14.00 28.55 10.58
N ALA A 186 14.10 28.29 11.87
CA ALA A 186 15.38 28.36 12.58
C ALA A 186 16.42 27.40 11.99
N ASN A 187 17.68 27.82 12.00
CA ASN A 187 18.82 27.13 11.37
C ASN A 187 18.72 26.98 9.85
N THR A 188 17.96 27.87 9.22
CA THR A 188 17.87 27.99 7.77
C THR A 188 17.97 29.46 7.34
N SER A 189 18.28 29.67 6.07
CA SER A 189 18.31 30.99 5.42
C SER A 189 17.39 31.01 4.20
N PHE A 190 16.78 32.17 3.92
CA PHE A 190 15.94 32.34 2.75
C PHE A 190 16.73 32.19 1.45
N VAL A 191 16.18 31.46 0.48
CA VAL A 191 16.74 31.36 -0.88
C VAL A 191 15.82 32.04 -1.90
N SER A 192 14.56 31.62 -1.98
CA SER A 192 13.61 32.16 -2.94
C SER A 192 12.17 31.87 -2.53
N ALA A 193 11.23 32.66 -3.07
CA ALA A 193 9.80 32.41 -2.97
C ALA A 193 9.18 32.44 -4.38
N GLY A 194 8.31 31.47 -4.67
CA GLY A 194 7.48 31.44 -5.88
C GLY A 194 6.29 32.40 -5.78
N GLU A 195 5.45 32.43 -6.81
CA GLU A 195 4.14 33.10 -6.79
C GLU A 195 4.17 34.58 -6.32
N SER A 196 5.25 35.29 -6.67
CA SER A 196 5.50 36.68 -6.27
C SER A 196 5.61 36.89 -4.75
N GLY A 197 5.99 35.87 -4.01
CA GLY A 197 6.29 35.97 -2.58
C GLY A 197 7.44 36.93 -2.30
N VAL A 198 7.28 37.77 -1.29
CA VAL A 198 8.28 38.77 -0.90
C VAL A 198 8.81 38.42 0.49
N ASN A 199 10.13 38.26 0.61
CA ASN A 199 10.77 38.16 1.91
C ASN A 199 10.97 39.55 2.51
N ASN A 200 10.39 39.78 3.69
CA ASN A 200 10.60 40.97 4.48
C ASN A 200 11.22 40.60 5.82
N ASN A 201 12.54 40.79 5.94
CA ASN A 201 13.31 40.56 7.16
C ASN A 201 13.12 39.17 7.79
N GLY A 202 13.10 38.12 6.97
CA GLY A 202 13.01 36.73 7.44
C GLY A 202 11.58 36.20 7.56
N THR A 203 10.57 36.95 7.12
CA THR A 203 9.20 36.45 6.94
C THR A 203 8.78 36.64 5.48
N VAL A 204 8.41 35.55 4.83
CA VAL A 204 7.94 35.55 3.45
C VAL A 204 6.43 35.78 3.43
N ARG A 205 5.99 36.65 2.52
CA ARG A 205 4.58 37.05 2.39
C ARG A 205 4.11 36.97 0.95
N TRP A 206 2.99 36.30 0.72
CA TRP A 206 2.23 36.29 -0.53
C TRP A 206 0.92 37.02 -0.29
N SER A 207 0.59 38.06 -1.06
CA SER A 207 -0.55 38.94 -0.77
C SER A 207 -1.47 39.11 -1.99
N GLY A 208 -2.73 39.47 -1.73
CA GLY A 208 -3.68 39.80 -2.79
C GLY A 208 -4.26 38.59 -3.50
N LEU A 209 -4.14 37.40 -2.92
CA LEU A 209 -4.72 36.19 -3.47
C LEU A 209 -6.25 36.21 -3.33
N SER A 210 -6.95 35.54 -4.25
CA SER A 210 -8.39 35.32 -4.15
C SER A 210 -8.67 33.83 -4.29
N ILE A 211 -9.40 33.26 -3.33
CA ILE A 211 -9.69 31.83 -3.27
C ILE A 211 -11.21 31.66 -3.21
N ALA A 212 -11.79 31.16 -4.31
CA ALA A 212 -13.20 30.84 -4.36
C ALA A 212 -13.59 29.82 -3.28
N SER A 213 -14.87 29.78 -2.91
CA SER A 213 -15.39 28.74 -2.01
C SER A 213 -15.10 27.34 -2.60
N GLY A 214 -14.55 26.45 -1.78
CA GLY A 214 -14.10 25.12 -2.20
C GLY A 214 -12.74 25.09 -2.92
N GLY A 215 -12.18 26.25 -3.30
CA GLY A 215 -10.91 26.38 -4.01
C GLY A 215 -9.68 26.33 -3.12
N SER A 216 -8.51 26.32 -3.74
CA SER A 216 -7.21 26.36 -3.07
C SER A 216 -6.19 27.21 -3.83
N ALA A 217 -5.18 27.69 -3.12
CA ALA A 217 -3.98 28.31 -3.67
C ALA A 217 -2.74 27.66 -3.04
N THR A 218 -1.72 27.39 -3.86
CA THR A 218 -0.44 26.83 -3.40
C THR A 218 0.68 27.78 -3.75
N VAL A 219 1.57 28.03 -2.80
CA VAL A 219 2.75 28.89 -2.94
C VAL A 219 4.01 28.14 -2.50
N HIS A 220 5.16 28.51 -3.06
CA HIS A 220 6.42 27.79 -2.84
C HIS A 220 7.45 28.64 -2.10
N LEU A 221 8.07 28.04 -1.08
CA LEU A 221 9.18 28.61 -0.32
C LEU A 221 10.39 27.70 -0.41
N ARG A 222 11.54 28.26 -0.81
CA ARG A 222 12.84 27.59 -0.72
C ARG A 222 13.69 28.26 0.34
N VAL A 223 14.17 27.46 1.28
CA VAL A 223 15.18 27.84 2.27
C VAL A 223 16.42 26.96 2.11
N ARG A 224 17.52 27.36 2.75
CA ARG A 224 18.76 26.58 2.79
C ARG A 224 19.14 26.31 4.22
N ILE A 225 19.35 25.03 4.53
CA ILE A 225 19.79 24.59 5.85
C ILE A 225 21.22 25.09 6.07
N ASP A 226 21.49 25.61 7.27
CA ASP A 226 22.81 26.13 7.62
C ASP A 226 23.90 25.06 7.39
N ALA A 227 25.00 25.43 6.74
CA ALA A 227 26.08 24.49 6.40
C ALA A 227 26.85 24.00 7.64
N ASP A 228 26.84 24.78 8.72
CA ASP A 228 27.46 24.51 10.02
C ASP A 228 26.43 24.07 11.08
N LEU A 229 25.28 23.53 10.64
CA LEU A 229 24.24 23.02 11.54
C LEU A 229 24.84 22.08 12.59
N LYS A 230 24.64 22.43 13.87
CA LYS A 230 25.20 21.68 15.00
C LYS A 230 24.60 20.28 15.06
N ASN A 231 25.43 19.26 15.28
CA ASN A 231 25.06 17.84 15.36
C ASN A 231 23.99 17.47 16.42
N LYS A 232 23.58 18.42 17.27
CA LYS A 232 22.47 18.23 18.22
C LYS A 232 21.09 18.37 17.58
N PHE A 233 21.00 18.92 16.37
CA PHE A 233 19.74 19.08 15.64
C PHE A 233 19.56 17.90 14.68
N SER A 234 18.43 17.20 14.83
CA SER A 234 18.04 16.07 13.96
C SER A 234 16.86 16.41 13.04
N THR A 235 16.28 17.61 13.18
CA THR A 235 15.12 18.07 12.41
C THR A 235 15.18 19.59 12.18
N ILE A 236 14.55 20.05 11.11
CA ILE A 236 14.09 21.43 10.95
C ILE A 236 12.59 21.44 11.25
N VAL A 237 12.15 22.38 12.07
CA VAL A 237 10.74 22.54 12.44
C VAL A 237 10.27 23.91 11.97
N ASP A 238 9.17 23.91 11.24
CA ASP A 238 8.43 25.10 10.85
C ASP A 238 7.02 25.05 11.42
N ASP A 239 6.73 25.91 12.39
CA ASP A 239 5.52 25.86 13.22
C ASP A 239 4.73 27.17 13.26
N SER A 240 5.07 28.12 12.38
CA SER A 240 4.65 29.52 12.50
C SER A 240 4.04 30.10 11.21
N PHE A 241 3.75 29.25 10.22
CA PHE A 241 3.08 29.66 8.98
C PHE A 241 1.56 29.82 9.16
N GLY A 242 0.99 30.75 8.40
CA GLY A 242 -0.44 31.07 8.49
C GLY A 242 -0.97 31.86 7.29
N ALA A 243 -2.28 32.07 7.30
CA ALA A 243 -2.97 32.88 6.30
C ALA A 243 -4.05 33.77 6.94
N THR A 244 -4.32 34.90 6.31
CA THR A 244 -5.44 35.80 6.64
C THR A 244 -6.21 36.19 5.38
N SER A 245 -7.43 36.69 5.54
CA SER A 245 -8.27 37.20 4.45
C SER A 245 -8.88 38.56 4.81
N ALA A 246 -9.37 39.29 3.81
CA ALA A 246 -9.99 40.60 4.00
C ALA A 246 -11.32 40.51 4.78
N GLU A 247 -11.99 39.37 4.72
CA GLU A 247 -13.25 39.10 5.41
C GLU A 247 -13.07 38.83 6.91
N GLY A 248 -11.82 38.70 7.39
CA GLY A 248 -11.49 38.46 8.81
C GLY A 248 -10.98 37.05 9.15
N PRO A 249 -11.38 35.96 8.47
CA PRO A 249 -10.84 34.62 8.74
C PRO A 249 -9.32 34.55 8.64
N SER A 250 -8.75 33.78 9.57
CA SER A 250 -7.31 33.46 9.65
C SER A 250 -7.11 31.98 9.87
N ALA A 251 -5.98 31.45 9.40
CA ALA A 251 -5.58 30.08 9.66
C ALA A 251 -4.10 29.98 10.08
N THR A 252 -3.78 29.06 10.98
CA THR A 252 -2.42 28.64 11.35
C THR A 252 -2.28 27.14 11.10
N GLY A 253 -1.17 26.75 10.47
CA GLY A 253 -0.96 25.35 10.11
C GLY A 253 -0.19 24.58 11.17
N SER A 254 -0.40 23.25 11.21
CA SER A 254 0.36 22.35 12.07
C SER A 254 1.85 22.36 11.74
N PRO A 255 2.74 22.10 12.71
CA PRO A 255 4.18 22.12 12.48
C PRO A 255 4.60 21.13 11.39
N THR A 256 5.38 21.59 10.43
CA THR A 256 6.07 20.74 9.46
C THR A 256 7.44 20.39 10.04
N VAL A 257 7.69 19.10 10.21
CA VAL A 257 8.95 18.58 10.76
C VAL A 257 9.70 17.85 9.65
N THR A 258 10.84 18.40 9.23
CA THR A 258 11.70 17.81 8.21
C THR A 258 12.90 17.14 8.89
N PRO A 259 13.05 15.80 8.81
CA PRO A 259 14.22 15.11 9.36
C PRO A 259 15.52 15.48 8.64
N ILE A 260 16.61 15.59 9.41
CA ILE A 260 17.96 15.73 8.87
C ILE A 260 18.53 14.33 8.59
N ALA A 261 18.77 14.04 7.31
CA ALA A 261 19.40 12.81 6.87
C ALA A 261 20.92 12.83 7.16
N PRO A 262 21.56 11.66 7.31
CA PRO A 262 23.02 11.57 7.28
C PRO A 262 23.57 11.91 5.88
N PRO A 263 24.87 12.27 5.75
CA PRO A 263 25.50 12.53 4.45
C PRO A 263 25.32 11.40 3.45
N PHE A 264 25.54 10.17 3.91
CA PHE A 264 25.45 8.95 3.12
C PHE A 264 24.58 7.95 3.88
N ALA A 265 23.57 7.45 3.19
CA ALA A 265 22.74 6.32 3.60
C ALA A 265 22.12 5.72 2.35
N LEU A 266 21.83 4.44 2.38
CA LEU A 266 21.19 3.75 1.27
C LEU A 266 20.34 2.60 1.77
N SER A 267 19.41 2.16 0.94
CA SER A 267 18.76 0.87 1.05
C SER A 267 18.95 0.07 -0.24
N LEU A 268 18.79 -1.24 -0.13
CA LEU A 268 18.80 -2.16 -1.27
C LEU A 268 17.52 -2.99 -1.19
N ALA A 269 16.80 -3.09 -2.30
CA ALA A 269 15.57 -3.86 -2.44
C ALA A 269 15.59 -4.67 -3.75
N PRO A 270 15.04 -5.89 -3.78
CA PRO A 270 14.48 -6.62 -2.64
C PRO A 270 15.57 -7.03 -1.63
N ALA A 271 15.19 -7.24 -0.36
CA ALA A 271 16.13 -7.70 0.67
C ALA A 271 16.53 -9.17 0.47
N SER A 272 15.69 -9.95 -0.20
CA SER A 272 15.96 -11.32 -0.61
C SER A 272 15.16 -11.63 -1.87
N GLN A 273 15.77 -12.32 -2.81
CA GLN A 273 15.10 -12.86 -3.99
C GLN A 273 15.51 -14.30 -4.23
N THR A 274 14.63 -15.04 -4.90
CA THR A 274 14.89 -16.40 -5.36
C THR A 274 14.50 -16.49 -6.82
N ASP A 275 15.37 -17.05 -7.63
CA ASP A 275 15.10 -17.37 -9.03
C ASP A 275 15.88 -18.63 -9.45
N GLY A 276 15.89 -18.98 -10.73
CA GLY A 276 16.70 -20.08 -11.23
C GLY A 276 16.91 -20.05 -12.72
N ALA A 277 17.88 -20.85 -13.16
CA ALA A 277 18.24 -21.00 -14.56
C ALA A 277 18.67 -22.44 -14.85
N HIS A 278 18.54 -22.81 -16.12
CA HIS A 278 19.02 -24.09 -16.60
C HIS A 278 20.55 -24.14 -16.49
N VAL A 279 21.12 -25.31 -16.16
CA VAL A 279 22.56 -25.50 -16.08
C VAL A 279 23.26 -25.05 -17.36
N GLY A 280 24.35 -24.30 -17.22
CA GLY A 280 25.08 -23.68 -18.33
C GLY A 280 24.49 -22.35 -18.82
N GLN A 281 23.39 -21.87 -18.22
CA GLN A 281 22.78 -20.57 -18.52
C GLN A 281 22.91 -19.60 -17.33
N SER A 282 22.43 -18.37 -17.53
CA SER A 282 22.42 -17.33 -16.51
C SER A 282 21.00 -16.88 -16.21
N VAL A 283 20.75 -16.50 -14.97
CA VAL A 283 19.59 -15.70 -14.58
C VAL A 283 20.05 -14.26 -14.30
N THR A 284 19.14 -13.30 -14.45
CA THR A 284 19.43 -11.91 -14.16
C THR A 284 18.28 -11.28 -13.40
N ASP A 285 18.59 -10.80 -12.21
CA ASP A 285 17.62 -10.27 -11.25
C ASP A 285 17.88 -8.79 -10.97
N LEU A 286 16.82 -8.01 -10.80
CA LEU A 286 16.94 -6.57 -10.61
C LEU A 286 16.99 -6.21 -9.14
N VAL A 287 18.06 -5.52 -8.72
CA VAL A 287 18.12 -4.86 -7.40
C VAL A 287 18.04 -3.35 -7.57
N THR A 288 17.29 -2.70 -6.70
CA THR A 288 17.10 -1.25 -6.63
C THR A 288 17.84 -0.72 -5.41
N ILE A 289 18.68 0.28 -5.64
CA ILE A 289 19.41 1.01 -4.61
C ILE A 289 18.78 2.39 -4.50
N THR A 290 18.36 2.76 -3.30
CA THR A 290 17.79 4.10 -3.03
C THR A 290 18.76 4.90 -2.17
N ASN A 291 19.09 6.12 -2.59
CA ASN A 291 19.91 7.03 -1.81
C ASN A 291 19.08 7.68 -0.71
N LEU A 292 19.33 7.30 0.54
CA LEU A 292 18.67 7.83 1.73
C LEU A 292 19.50 8.95 2.40
N GLY A 293 20.71 9.23 1.90
CA GLY A 293 21.54 10.34 2.33
C GLY A 293 21.25 11.62 1.57
N PHE A 294 21.67 12.76 2.13
CA PHE A 294 21.47 14.06 1.47
C PHE A 294 22.56 14.41 0.44
N MET A 295 23.68 13.68 0.39
CA MET A 295 24.69 13.85 -0.65
C MET A 295 24.39 12.96 -1.85
N THR A 296 24.72 13.45 -3.05
CA THR A 296 24.79 12.59 -4.24
C THR A 296 25.91 11.58 -4.06
N ASP A 297 25.67 10.32 -4.41
CA ASP A 297 26.62 9.23 -4.20
C ASP A 297 26.65 8.27 -5.40
N THR A 298 27.66 7.41 -5.43
CA THR A 298 27.71 6.22 -6.28
C THR A 298 27.92 4.99 -5.40
N TYR A 299 27.54 3.82 -5.88
CA TYR A 299 27.59 2.61 -5.08
C TYR A 299 28.44 1.53 -5.76
N THR A 300 29.46 1.04 -5.07
CA THR A 300 30.21 -0.14 -5.53
C THR A 300 29.43 -1.40 -5.23
N MET A 301 29.43 -2.32 -6.19
CA MET A 301 28.71 -3.59 -6.09
C MET A 301 29.68 -4.73 -5.81
N SER A 302 29.29 -5.60 -4.89
CA SER A 302 30.04 -6.82 -4.57
C SER A 302 29.10 -7.96 -4.23
N ALA A 303 29.55 -9.19 -4.48
CA ALA A 303 28.87 -10.41 -4.05
C ALA A 303 29.84 -11.22 -3.17
N ALA A 304 29.31 -11.84 -2.13
CA ALA A 304 30.05 -12.75 -1.26
C ALA A 304 29.19 -13.97 -0.90
N GLY A 305 29.84 -15.09 -0.60
CA GLY A 305 29.16 -16.37 -0.46
C GLY A 305 28.71 -16.93 -1.81
N GLY A 306 27.74 -17.84 -1.80
CA GLY A 306 27.31 -18.58 -2.99
C GLY A 306 28.38 -19.53 -3.54
N THR A 307 27.95 -20.42 -4.43
CA THR A 307 28.82 -21.32 -5.19
C THR A 307 28.77 -21.05 -6.69
N PHE A 308 27.78 -20.26 -7.15
CA PHE A 308 27.63 -19.85 -8.55
C PHE A 308 28.28 -18.48 -8.79
N PRO A 309 28.99 -18.27 -9.91
CA PRO A 309 29.56 -16.96 -10.24
C PRO A 309 28.51 -15.85 -10.35
N VAL A 310 28.80 -14.69 -9.77
CA VAL A 310 27.95 -13.50 -9.79
C VAL A 310 28.68 -12.35 -10.47
N SER A 311 27.97 -11.61 -11.32
CA SER A 311 28.43 -10.37 -11.95
C SER A 311 27.33 -9.30 -11.92
N PHE A 312 27.71 -8.04 -12.08
CA PHE A 312 26.78 -6.92 -12.04
C PHE A 312 26.73 -6.22 -13.39
N LEU A 313 25.52 -5.92 -13.85
CA LEU A 313 25.28 -5.18 -15.09
C LEU A 313 24.49 -3.91 -14.80
N ASP A 314 24.54 -2.95 -15.73
CA ASP A 314 23.73 -1.74 -15.69
C ASP A 314 22.22 -2.03 -15.63
N SER A 315 21.40 -0.99 -15.48
CA SER A 315 19.95 -1.11 -15.39
C SER A 315 19.27 -1.65 -16.66
N THR A 316 20.01 -1.80 -17.76
CA THR A 316 19.52 -2.43 -19.00
C THR A 316 19.90 -3.90 -19.10
N CYS A 317 20.64 -4.41 -18.11
CA CYS A 317 21.19 -5.75 -18.06
C CYS A 317 22.11 -6.09 -19.25
N THR A 318 22.83 -5.12 -19.80
CA THR A 318 23.70 -5.35 -20.99
C THR A 318 25.19 -5.10 -20.71
N THR A 319 25.52 -4.02 -20.01
CA THR A 319 26.92 -3.62 -19.80
C THR A 319 27.38 -3.97 -18.39
N ALA A 320 28.52 -4.63 -18.26
CA ALA A 320 29.10 -4.94 -16.95
C ALA A 320 29.52 -3.66 -16.19
N ILE A 321 29.21 -3.62 -14.90
CA ILE A 321 29.55 -2.50 -14.01
C ILE A 321 30.17 -3.00 -12.70
N THR A 322 30.98 -2.15 -12.08
CA THR A 322 31.44 -2.32 -10.69
C THR A 322 30.87 -1.25 -9.77
N THR A 323 30.36 -0.16 -10.37
CA THR A 323 29.89 1.03 -9.67
C THR A 323 28.69 1.59 -10.40
N THR A 324 27.67 2.03 -9.66
CA THR A 324 26.48 2.65 -10.25
C THR A 324 26.79 4.03 -10.83
N PRO A 325 25.93 4.56 -11.72
CA PRO A 325 25.85 5.99 -11.96
C PRO A 325 25.60 6.79 -10.67
N ALA A 326 25.80 8.11 -10.73
CA ALA A 326 25.53 9.00 -9.61
C ALA A 326 24.04 9.05 -9.29
N VAL A 327 23.69 8.86 -8.01
CA VAL A 327 22.33 8.84 -7.49
C VAL A 327 22.16 10.03 -6.56
N THR A 328 21.32 10.99 -6.95
CA THR A 328 21.01 12.16 -6.12
C THR A 328 20.22 11.78 -4.88
N ALA A 329 20.19 12.65 -3.87
CA ALA A 329 19.42 12.42 -2.64
C ALA A 329 17.96 12.06 -2.95
N GLY A 330 17.45 10.98 -2.35
CA GLY A 330 16.09 10.48 -2.52
C GLY A 330 15.82 9.74 -3.83
N ALA A 331 16.75 9.76 -4.79
CA ALA A 331 16.61 9.02 -6.04
C ALA A 331 17.00 7.53 -5.88
N SER A 332 16.60 6.73 -6.85
CA SER A 332 16.96 5.32 -6.94
C SER A 332 17.63 4.99 -8.26
N THR A 333 18.48 3.97 -8.25
CA THR A 333 19.05 3.34 -9.46
C THR A 333 18.87 1.85 -9.36
N SER A 334 18.74 1.19 -10.51
CA SER A 334 18.69 -0.28 -10.56
C SER A 334 20.01 -0.86 -11.09
N VAL A 335 20.33 -2.06 -10.63
CA VAL A 335 21.49 -2.87 -11.04
C VAL A 335 20.97 -4.27 -11.32
N CYS A 336 21.41 -4.86 -12.43
CA CYS A 336 21.09 -6.25 -12.72
C CYS A 336 22.16 -7.17 -12.11
N VAL A 337 21.75 -8.10 -11.25
CA VAL A 337 22.59 -9.15 -10.67
C VAL A 337 22.50 -10.35 -11.60
N LYS A 338 23.58 -10.66 -12.30
CA LYS A 338 23.67 -11.82 -13.19
C LYS A 338 24.34 -12.98 -12.45
N VAL A 339 23.63 -14.10 -12.33
CA VAL A 339 24.16 -15.32 -11.72
C VAL A 339 24.30 -16.39 -12.81
N ASP A 340 25.52 -16.92 -12.97
CA ASP A 340 25.83 -17.96 -13.95
C ASP A 340 25.71 -19.35 -13.30
N VAL A 341 24.77 -20.18 -13.75
CA VAL A 341 24.63 -21.55 -13.25
C VAL A 341 25.62 -22.46 -13.98
N PRO A 342 26.61 -23.07 -13.29
CA PRO A 342 27.60 -23.91 -13.95
C PRO A 342 26.95 -25.09 -14.67
N ALA A 343 27.45 -25.45 -15.86
CA ALA A 343 26.97 -26.63 -16.60
C ALA A 343 27.16 -27.95 -15.83
N THR A 344 28.03 -27.97 -14.81
CA THR A 344 28.30 -29.11 -13.94
C THR A 344 27.49 -29.10 -12.65
N ALA A 345 26.63 -28.10 -12.42
CA ALA A 345 25.78 -28.07 -11.23
C ALA A 345 24.81 -29.26 -11.24
N THR A 346 24.59 -29.87 -10.07
CA THR A 346 23.58 -30.91 -9.94
C THR A 346 22.19 -30.29 -9.97
N ASP A 347 21.20 -31.06 -10.43
CA ASP A 347 19.80 -30.63 -10.39
C ASP A 347 19.40 -30.20 -8.96
N SER A 348 18.60 -29.13 -8.87
CA SER A 348 18.12 -28.56 -7.61
C SER A 348 19.22 -28.03 -6.66
N ALA A 349 20.48 -27.98 -7.10
CA ALA A 349 21.53 -27.30 -6.34
C ALA A 349 21.18 -25.82 -6.17
N THR A 350 21.40 -25.28 -4.98
CA THR A 350 21.14 -23.87 -4.70
C THR A 350 22.44 -23.14 -4.39
N SER A 351 22.50 -21.89 -4.81
CA SER A 351 23.57 -20.96 -4.47
C SER A 351 22.94 -19.67 -3.96
N THR A 352 23.23 -19.30 -2.72
CA THR A 352 22.78 -18.02 -2.15
C THR A 352 23.97 -17.10 -2.00
N ALA A 353 23.99 -16.02 -2.79
CA ALA A 353 24.97 -14.95 -2.68
C ALA A 353 24.41 -13.78 -1.86
N THR A 354 25.25 -13.16 -1.05
CA THR A 354 24.95 -11.86 -0.42
C THR A 354 25.41 -10.76 -1.36
N ILE A 355 24.46 -9.99 -1.89
CA ILE A 355 24.70 -8.84 -2.75
C ILE A 355 24.82 -7.60 -1.88
N THR A 356 25.91 -6.85 -2.02
CA THR A 356 26.18 -5.65 -1.21
C THR A 356 26.45 -4.45 -2.09
N ALA A 357 25.69 -3.39 -1.88
CA ALA A 357 25.97 -2.04 -2.38
C ALA A 357 26.67 -1.25 -1.27
N THR A 358 27.82 -0.65 -1.58
CA THR A 358 28.59 0.16 -0.63
C THR A 358 28.75 1.58 -1.15
N SER A 359 28.45 2.56 -0.30
CA SER A 359 28.66 3.98 -0.60
C SER A 359 30.11 4.27 -0.96
N THR A 360 30.34 4.96 -2.08
CA THR A 360 31.67 5.43 -2.45
C THR A 360 32.10 6.64 -1.63
N GLY A 361 31.16 7.53 -1.29
CA GLY A 361 31.42 8.69 -0.44
C GLY A 361 31.71 8.34 1.03
N SER A 362 31.21 7.19 1.50
CA SER A 362 31.52 6.66 2.84
C SER A 362 31.53 5.12 2.84
N PRO A 363 32.69 4.48 2.65
CA PRO A 363 32.81 3.02 2.56
C PRO A 363 32.37 2.20 3.80
N LYS A 364 31.97 2.88 4.89
CA LYS A 364 31.39 2.25 6.08
C LYS A 364 29.87 2.08 5.98
N VAL A 365 29.24 2.71 4.99
CA VAL A 365 27.79 2.70 4.78
C VAL A 365 27.50 1.75 3.62
N SER A 366 26.81 0.66 3.92
CA SER A 366 26.42 -0.34 2.93
C SER A 366 25.02 -0.88 3.23
N ALA A 367 24.38 -1.43 2.20
CA ALA A 367 23.16 -2.20 2.29
C ALA A 367 23.34 -3.52 1.54
N SER A 368 22.73 -4.58 2.06
CA SER A 368 22.86 -5.92 1.49
C SER A 368 21.53 -6.63 1.40
N GLY A 369 21.39 -7.46 0.36
CA GLY A 369 20.32 -8.44 0.24
C GLY A 369 20.86 -9.79 -0.19
N THR A 370 19.99 -10.80 -0.29
CA THR A 370 20.36 -12.13 -0.76
C THR A 370 19.76 -12.45 -2.11
N ASP A 371 20.54 -13.15 -2.92
CA ASP A 371 20.12 -13.69 -4.20
C ASP A 371 20.32 -15.20 -4.18
N LYS A 372 19.21 -15.95 -4.16
CA LYS A 372 19.20 -17.41 -4.17
C LYS A 372 18.86 -17.90 -5.58
N THR A 373 19.82 -18.54 -6.23
CA THR A 373 19.62 -19.16 -7.53
C THR A 373 19.51 -20.67 -7.42
N ILE A 374 18.51 -21.26 -8.08
CA ILE A 374 18.28 -22.70 -8.17
C ILE A 374 18.76 -23.20 -9.54
N ALA A 375 19.59 -24.24 -9.54
CA ALA A 375 20.03 -24.91 -10.76
C ALA A 375 18.96 -25.87 -11.28
N VAL A 376 18.65 -25.77 -12.58
CA VAL A 376 17.72 -26.65 -13.28
C VAL A 376 18.49 -27.52 -14.27
N ALA A 377 18.51 -28.83 -14.06
CA ALA A 377 19.14 -29.79 -14.97
C ALA A 377 18.14 -30.80 -15.56
N VAL A 378 16.84 -30.52 -15.40
CA VAL A 378 15.73 -31.33 -15.89
C VAL A 378 14.76 -30.46 -16.67
N ASP A 379 14.01 -31.08 -17.59
CA ASP A 379 13.12 -30.35 -18.50
C ASP A 379 11.70 -30.13 -17.93
N THR A 380 11.34 -30.76 -16.82
CA THR A 380 9.97 -30.75 -16.28
C THR A 380 9.90 -30.10 -14.90
N LEU A 381 8.99 -29.15 -14.74
CA LEU A 381 8.58 -28.62 -13.44
C LEU A 381 7.18 -29.14 -13.11
N VAL A 382 7.02 -29.66 -11.90
CA VAL A 382 5.73 -29.98 -11.30
C VAL A 382 5.38 -28.84 -10.36
N VAL A 383 4.23 -28.20 -10.56
CA VAL A 383 3.70 -27.16 -9.69
C VAL A 383 2.48 -27.71 -8.98
N ASP A 384 2.60 -27.77 -7.67
CA ASP A 384 1.58 -28.23 -6.75
C ASP A 384 0.84 -27.02 -6.16
N ASP A 385 -0.41 -26.86 -6.58
CA ASP A 385 -1.32 -25.76 -6.23
C ASP A 385 -2.58 -26.29 -5.53
N ASP A 386 -2.48 -27.43 -4.84
CA ASP A 386 -3.59 -28.02 -4.08
C ASP A 386 -3.74 -27.42 -2.65
N ALA A 387 -3.06 -26.28 -2.43
CA ALA A 387 -2.75 -25.66 -1.15
C ALA A 387 -3.96 -25.16 -0.33
N PHE A 388 -4.79 -26.08 0.19
CA PHE A 388 -5.77 -25.82 1.25
C PHE A 388 -5.70 -26.87 2.36
N ALA A 389 -4.75 -26.69 3.28
CA ALA A 389 -4.77 -27.34 4.59
C ALA A 389 -5.53 -26.46 5.61
N ASP A 390 -6.84 -26.24 5.43
CA ASP A 390 -7.62 -25.46 6.41
C ASP A 390 -8.18 -26.30 7.56
N THR A 391 -8.29 -27.62 7.38
CA THR A 391 -8.92 -28.52 8.36
C THR A 391 -8.42 -29.96 8.21
N ALA A 392 -8.49 -30.72 9.30
CA ALA A 392 -8.20 -32.17 9.32
C ALA A 392 -9.11 -33.03 8.40
N ALA A 393 -10.02 -32.40 7.67
CA ALA A 393 -10.97 -33.04 6.74
C ALA A 393 -10.49 -33.04 5.27
N HIS A 394 -9.48 -32.24 4.90
CA HIS A 394 -9.02 -32.07 3.50
C HIS A 394 -7.53 -32.42 3.32
N SER A 395 -7.03 -33.43 4.03
CA SER A 395 -5.60 -33.75 4.14
C SER A 395 -5.01 -34.59 2.99
N ILE A 396 -5.55 -34.53 1.78
CA ILE A 396 -5.04 -35.33 0.66
C ILE A 396 -4.18 -34.42 -0.22
N ASP A 397 -2.88 -34.43 0.06
CA ASP A 397 -1.84 -33.98 -0.86
C ASP A 397 -1.86 -34.94 -2.08
N VAL A 398 -2.27 -34.41 -3.25
CA VAL A 398 -2.48 -35.20 -4.47
C VAL A 398 -1.25 -35.26 -5.37
N ASN A 399 -0.17 -34.57 -4.98
CA ASN A 399 1.11 -34.54 -5.68
C ASN A 399 1.65 -35.93 -6.01
N SER A 400 1.46 -36.88 -5.09
CA SER A 400 1.91 -38.26 -5.25
C SER A 400 1.38 -38.95 -6.52
N PHE A 401 0.18 -38.59 -7.01
CA PHE A 401 -0.38 -39.15 -8.24
C PHE A 401 0.37 -38.66 -9.49
N TYR A 402 0.73 -37.38 -9.53
CA TYR A 402 1.45 -36.75 -10.63
C TYR A 402 2.90 -37.22 -10.68
N THR A 403 3.58 -37.16 -9.54
CA THR A 403 5.01 -37.54 -9.43
C THR A 403 5.23 -39.03 -9.64
N ALA A 404 4.33 -39.90 -9.17
CA ALA A 404 4.39 -41.34 -9.47
C ALA A 404 4.22 -41.63 -10.96
N ALA A 405 3.29 -40.95 -11.65
CA ALA A 405 3.05 -41.14 -13.08
C ALA A 405 4.23 -40.65 -13.94
N LEU A 406 4.81 -39.51 -13.59
CA LEU A 406 6.05 -39.00 -14.21
C LEU A 406 7.21 -39.98 -14.02
N THR A 407 7.40 -40.46 -12.79
CA THR A 407 8.45 -41.44 -12.44
C THR A 407 8.26 -42.74 -13.23
N ALA A 408 7.03 -43.26 -13.32
CA ALA A 408 6.70 -44.46 -14.08
C ALA A 408 7.00 -44.33 -15.59
N LYS A 409 7.00 -43.11 -16.13
CA LYS A 409 7.40 -42.80 -17.51
C LYS A 409 8.84 -42.29 -17.65
N GLY A 410 9.65 -42.41 -16.59
CA GLY A 410 11.06 -42.03 -16.59
C GLY A 410 11.29 -40.53 -16.81
N LYS A 411 10.31 -39.68 -16.50
CA LYS A 411 10.44 -38.23 -16.59
C LYS A 411 11.08 -37.71 -15.31
N GLN A 412 12.22 -37.04 -15.45
CA GLN A 412 12.85 -36.32 -14.35
C GLN A 412 12.17 -34.96 -14.19
N PHE A 413 11.98 -34.51 -12.96
CA PHE A 413 11.27 -33.28 -12.67
C PHE A 413 11.80 -32.61 -11.40
N GLN A 414 11.59 -31.31 -11.30
CA GLN A 414 11.58 -30.59 -10.02
C GLN A 414 10.14 -30.38 -9.57
N LEU A 415 9.95 -30.23 -8.26
CA LEU A 415 8.65 -29.97 -7.66
C LEU A 415 8.68 -28.61 -6.96
N TRP A 416 7.66 -27.80 -7.22
CA TRP A 416 7.40 -26.56 -6.51
C TRP A 416 6.03 -26.61 -5.86
N ASP A 417 6.01 -26.60 -4.53
CA ASP A 417 4.80 -26.61 -3.71
C ASP A 417 4.42 -25.18 -3.33
N LEU A 418 3.28 -24.71 -3.81
CA LEU A 418 2.76 -23.36 -3.56
C LEU A 418 2.17 -23.20 -2.15
N ALA A 419 1.84 -24.30 -1.45
CA ALA A 419 1.53 -24.26 -0.03
C ALA A 419 2.78 -23.89 0.78
N ALA A 420 3.94 -24.42 0.38
CA ALA A 420 5.23 -24.17 1.02
C ALA A 420 5.85 -22.81 0.60
N ASP A 421 5.80 -22.47 -0.69
CA ASP A 421 6.31 -21.19 -1.22
C ASP A 421 5.45 -20.66 -2.37
N LYS A 422 4.68 -19.61 -2.08
CA LYS A 422 3.81 -18.93 -3.07
C LYS A 422 4.58 -18.13 -4.12
N ASN A 423 5.90 -17.98 -3.98
CA ASN A 423 6.70 -17.11 -4.84
C ASN A 423 7.38 -17.86 -5.98
N LEU A 424 6.61 -18.57 -6.82
CA LEU A 424 7.16 -19.25 -8.00
C LEU A 424 7.75 -18.22 -9.00
N PRO A 425 9.09 -18.18 -9.22
CA PRO A 425 9.72 -17.16 -10.06
C PRO A 425 9.54 -17.39 -11.56
N LEU A 426 9.47 -16.32 -12.36
CA LEU A 426 9.26 -16.45 -13.81
C LEU A 426 10.47 -17.04 -14.55
N ASN A 427 11.70 -16.65 -14.22
CA ASN A 427 12.86 -17.19 -14.95
C ASN A 427 13.09 -18.66 -14.56
N TYR A 428 12.85 -19.02 -13.29
CA TYR A 428 12.79 -20.41 -12.86
C TYR A 428 11.77 -21.21 -13.68
N MET A 429 10.53 -20.73 -13.86
CA MET A 429 9.55 -21.40 -14.74
C MET A 429 10.06 -21.54 -16.18
N LYS A 430 10.67 -20.49 -16.73
CA LYS A 430 11.25 -20.48 -18.08
C LYS A 430 12.47 -21.39 -18.24
N ALA A 431 13.09 -21.82 -17.15
CA ALA A 431 14.19 -22.78 -17.19
C ALA A 431 13.73 -24.20 -17.60
N PHE A 432 12.42 -24.48 -17.55
CA PHE A 432 11.85 -25.79 -17.90
C PHE A 432 11.20 -25.78 -19.28
N LYS A 433 11.23 -26.91 -19.99
CA LYS A 433 10.50 -27.08 -21.25
C LYS A 433 9.03 -27.44 -21.02
N HIS A 434 8.74 -28.11 -19.92
CA HIS A 434 7.41 -28.58 -19.57
C HIS A 434 7.04 -28.16 -18.14
N ILE A 435 5.83 -27.64 -17.96
CA ILE A 435 5.22 -27.43 -16.66
C ILE A 435 4.01 -28.34 -16.54
N VAL A 436 3.96 -29.14 -15.49
CA VAL A 436 2.78 -29.89 -15.03
C VAL A 436 2.23 -29.17 -13.83
N TRP A 437 1.08 -28.51 -13.97
CA TRP A 437 0.45 -27.72 -12.92
C TRP A 437 -0.88 -28.35 -12.54
N PHE A 438 -1.13 -28.51 -11.24
CA PHE A 438 -2.39 -29.06 -10.79
C PHE A 438 -2.90 -28.39 -9.52
N THR A 439 -4.23 -28.36 -9.38
CA THR A 439 -4.92 -27.76 -8.22
C THR A 439 -5.62 -28.81 -7.35
N GLY A 440 -5.64 -30.08 -7.77
CA GLY A 440 -6.36 -31.16 -7.09
C GLY A 440 -7.90 -31.00 -7.07
N ASN A 441 -8.52 -31.75 -6.15
CA ASN A 441 -9.97 -31.89 -5.96
C ASN A 441 -10.61 -30.97 -4.90
N SER A 442 -9.80 -30.22 -4.16
CA SER A 442 -10.28 -29.38 -3.07
C SER A 442 -10.32 -27.92 -3.54
N PHE A 443 -11.51 -27.31 -3.46
CA PHE A 443 -11.85 -25.89 -3.69
C PHE A 443 -10.66 -24.99 -4.11
N PRO A 444 -10.35 -24.87 -5.42
CA PRO A 444 -9.15 -24.14 -5.83
C PRO A 444 -9.33 -22.64 -5.63
N ALA A 445 -8.24 -21.98 -5.24
CA ALA A 445 -8.11 -20.56 -5.49
C ALA A 445 -7.82 -20.36 -6.99
N PRO A 446 -8.32 -19.29 -7.62
CA PRO A 446 -8.04 -19.04 -9.03
C PRO A 446 -6.53 -18.89 -9.26
N ILE A 447 -6.01 -19.52 -10.31
CA ILE A 447 -4.60 -19.38 -10.78
C ILE A 447 -4.24 -17.95 -11.24
N GLY A 448 -5.16 -17.00 -11.08
CA GLY A 448 -5.07 -15.60 -11.50
C GLY A 448 -3.76 -14.90 -11.11
N LEU A 449 -3.20 -15.23 -9.95
CA LEU A 449 -1.91 -14.67 -9.49
C LEU A 449 -0.72 -15.08 -10.39
N TYR A 450 -0.82 -16.18 -11.12
CA TYR A 450 0.24 -16.73 -11.96
C TYR A 450 -0.05 -16.64 -13.47
N GLU A 451 -1.24 -16.20 -13.89
CA GLU A 451 -1.62 -16.10 -15.31
C GLU A 451 -0.61 -15.32 -16.15
N THR A 452 -0.15 -14.16 -15.65
CA THR A 452 0.84 -13.34 -16.37
C THR A 452 2.17 -14.07 -16.55
N LYS A 453 2.58 -14.88 -15.55
CA LYS A 453 3.81 -15.68 -15.60
C LYS A 453 3.67 -16.87 -16.55
N LEU A 454 2.56 -17.60 -16.46
CA LEU A 454 2.24 -18.72 -17.36
C LEU A 454 2.14 -18.28 -18.82
N LYS A 455 1.52 -17.12 -19.08
CA LYS A 455 1.52 -16.52 -20.41
C LYS A 455 2.95 -16.24 -20.90
N ALA A 456 3.77 -15.56 -20.10
CA ALA A 456 5.15 -15.25 -20.48
C ALA A 456 6.02 -16.50 -20.67
N TYR A 457 5.71 -17.59 -19.96
CA TYR A 457 6.30 -18.91 -20.16
C TYR A 457 5.92 -19.52 -21.52
N LEU A 458 4.62 -19.56 -21.85
CA LEU A 458 4.12 -20.08 -23.13
C LEU A 458 4.57 -19.24 -24.33
N ASP A 459 4.58 -17.91 -24.21
CA ASP A 459 5.12 -17.00 -25.22
C ASP A 459 6.60 -17.32 -25.53
N GLY A 460 7.33 -17.87 -24.54
CA GLY A 460 8.70 -18.36 -24.65
C GLY A 460 8.85 -19.73 -25.31
N GLY A 461 7.75 -20.37 -25.74
CA GLY A 461 7.74 -21.71 -26.34
C GLY A 461 7.60 -22.86 -25.34
N GLY A 462 7.29 -22.56 -24.07
CA GLY A 462 7.08 -23.58 -23.04
C GLY A 462 5.89 -24.50 -23.35
N HIS A 463 5.77 -25.61 -22.62
CA HIS A 463 4.67 -26.56 -22.75
C HIS A 463 3.97 -26.75 -21.41
N LEU A 464 2.64 -26.63 -21.37
CA LEU A 464 1.87 -26.63 -20.13
C LEU A 464 0.87 -27.79 -20.12
N PHE A 465 0.95 -28.65 -19.11
CA PHE A 465 -0.09 -29.58 -18.75
C PHE A 465 -0.77 -29.07 -17.49
N LEU A 466 -2.08 -28.80 -17.56
CA LEU A 466 -2.86 -28.24 -16.46
C LEU A 466 -4.03 -29.16 -16.13
N SER A 467 -4.23 -29.48 -14.85
CA SER A 467 -5.29 -30.40 -14.41
C SER A 467 -5.90 -30.04 -13.05
N GLY A 468 -7.22 -30.13 -12.91
CA GLY A 468 -7.91 -29.80 -11.66
C GLY A 468 -9.40 -29.48 -11.87
N GLN A 469 -10.17 -29.48 -10.78
CA GLN A 469 -11.64 -29.40 -10.84
C GLN A 469 -12.18 -28.01 -11.24
N ASP A 470 -11.48 -26.91 -10.95
CA ASP A 470 -12.02 -25.56 -11.13
C ASP A 470 -10.92 -24.55 -11.52
N LEU A 471 -10.37 -24.78 -12.72
CA LEU A 471 -9.33 -23.96 -13.36
C LEU A 471 -9.90 -22.71 -14.07
N LEU A 472 -11.19 -22.41 -13.90
CA LEU A 472 -11.87 -21.27 -14.54
C LEU A 472 -12.20 -20.21 -13.48
N ASP A 473 -12.15 -18.94 -13.90
CA ASP A 473 -12.53 -17.83 -13.04
C ASP A 473 -13.97 -18.02 -12.52
N GLY A 474 -14.21 -17.73 -11.23
CA GLY A 474 -15.57 -17.67 -10.67
C GLY A 474 -16.47 -16.59 -11.32
N ALA A 475 -15.98 -15.91 -12.35
CA ALA A 475 -16.64 -14.90 -13.15
C ALA A 475 -16.51 -15.18 -14.66
N ALA A 476 -16.81 -16.41 -15.08
CA ALA A 476 -17.15 -16.79 -16.46
C ALA A 476 -16.53 -15.89 -17.57
N GLY A 477 -15.24 -16.07 -17.84
CA GLY A 477 -14.65 -15.79 -19.15
C GLY A 477 -14.25 -14.34 -19.42
N THR A 478 -13.62 -13.66 -18.47
CA THR A 478 -13.01 -12.33 -18.75
C THR A 478 -11.50 -12.26 -18.58
N SER A 479 -10.81 -13.32 -18.15
CA SER A 479 -9.34 -13.36 -18.20
C SER A 479 -8.83 -13.79 -19.59
N ALA A 480 -7.88 -13.01 -20.12
CA ALA A 480 -7.33 -13.15 -21.47
C ALA A 480 -6.46 -14.41 -21.68
N PHE A 481 -6.33 -15.29 -20.70
CA PHE A 481 -5.46 -16.47 -20.78
C PHE A 481 -6.22 -17.73 -21.21
N VAL A 482 -7.41 -17.98 -20.65
CA VAL A 482 -8.24 -19.15 -21.03
C VAL A 482 -9.20 -18.83 -22.18
N GLY A 483 -9.51 -17.54 -22.42
CA GLY A 483 -10.43 -17.11 -23.48
C GLY A 483 -9.89 -17.16 -24.92
N ASP A 484 -8.57 -17.13 -25.12
CA ASP A 484 -7.95 -17.11 -26.47
C ASP A 484 -7.37 -18.46 -26.92
N VAL A 485 -7.31 -19.46 -26.03
CA VAL A 485 -7.25 -20.86 -26.45
C VAL A 485 -8.61 -21.12 -27.11
N PRO A 486 -8.72 -21.45 -28.41
CA PRO A 486 -10.00 -21.67 -29.05
C PRO A 486 -10.64 -22.93 -28.47
N LEU A 487 -11.29 -22.79 -27.33
CA LEU A 487 -12.14 -23.81 -26.77
C LEU A 487 -13.35 -23.84 -27.69
N ASN A 488 -13.37 -24.81 -28.60
CA ASN A 488 -14.47 -24.98 -29.54
C ASN A 488 -15.78 -25.11 -28.71
N PRO A 489 -16.73 -24.16 -28.83
CA PRO A 489 -17.97 -24.22 -28.06
C PRO A 489 -18.82 -25.46 -28.39
N ALA A 490 -18.58 -26.11 -29.54
CA ALA A 490 -19.21 -27.39 -29.88
C ALA A 490 -18.60 -28.59 -29.13
N LEU A 491 -17.38 -28.46 -28.58
CA LEU A 491 -16.76 -29.42 -27.65
C LEU A 491 -17.17 -29.15 -26.19
N LEU A 492 -17.54 -27.91 -25.86
CA LEU A 492 -17.96 -27.47 -24.53
C LEU A 492 -19.49 -27.41 -24.36
N GLY A 493 -20.24 -28.36 -24.94
CA GLY A 493 -21.70 -28.37 -24.86
C GLY A 493 -22.26 -28.13 -23.44
N ASN A 494 -23.51 -27.65 -23.37
CA ASN A 494 -24.24 -27.08 -22.21
C ASN A 494 -24.35 -27.94 -20.91
N THR A 495 -23.47 -28.91 -20.69
CA THR A 495 -23.42 -29.87 -19.58
C THR A 495 -22.04 -29.94 -18.91
N PHE A 496 -21.13 -28.98 -19.17
CA PHE A 496 -19.75 -28.98 -18.66
C PHE A 496 -19.60 -28.91 -17.12
N MET A 497 -20.69 -28.87 -16.35
CA MET A 497 -20.66 -28.88 -14.87
C MET A 497 -21.42 -30.03 -14.22
N ASP A 498 -21.92 -31.03 -14.94
CA ASP A 498 -22.56 -32.16 -14.25
C ASP A 498 -22.64 -33.41 -15.13
N GLN A 499 -21.73 -34.37 -14.90
CA GLN A 499 -22.06 -35.78 -14.61
C GLN A 499 -20.81 -36.66 -14.71
N ILE A 500 -20.19 -36.83 -13.54
CA ILE A 500 -19.31 -37.94 -13.19
C ILE A 500 -20.19 -39.19 -12.96
N THR A 501 -19.79 -40.36 -13.48
CA THR A 501 -20.07 -41.63 -12.78
C THR A 501 -18.95 -42.65 -13.04
N PRO A 502 -18.10 -42.97 -12.06
CA PRO A 502 -17.23 -44.13 -12.08
C PRO A 502 -17.75 -45.18 -11.09
N ASN A 503 -18.18 -46.36 -11.58
CA ASN A 503 -18.10 -47.62 -10.83
C ASN A 503 -18.33 -48.85 -11.76
N GLY A 504 -17.26 -49.37 -12.37
CA GLY A 504 -17.29 -50.53 -13.26
C GLY A 504 -16.05 -50.64 -14.14
N THR A 505 -15.79 -51.83 -14.72
CA THR A 505 -14.51 -52.23 -15.35
C THR A 505 -13.94 -51.17 -16.30
N ALA A 506 -13.02 -50.36 -15.80
CA ALA A 506 -12.37 -49.30 -16.55
C ALA A 506 -11.35 -49.88 -17.54
N GLN A 507 -11.68 -49.85 -18.83
CA GLN A 507 -10.84 -49.54 -20.01
C GLN A 507 -11.82 -49.12 -21.13
N THR A 508 -11.64 -48.02 -21.89
CA THR A 508 -10.50 -47.66 -22.73
C THR A 508 -10.32 -46.13 -22.78
N ILE A 509 -9.30 -45.67 -22.04
CA ILE A 509 -8.27 -44.67 -22.35
C ILE A 509 -8.60 -43.63 -23.44
N PHE A 510 -8.89 -42.39 -23.01
CA PHE A 510 -8.97 -41.15 -23.81
C PHE A 510 -9.14 -41.40 -25.31
N THR A 511 -10.38 -41.52 -25.77
CA THR A 511 -10.80 -40.79 -26.96
C THR A 511 -12.28 -40.42 -26.83
N ASP A 512 -12.73 -39.23 -27.23
CA ASP A 512 -12.67 -38.79 -28.62
C ASP A 512 -13.44 -39.79 -29.50
N ASP A 513 -14.42 -39.26 -30.22
CA ASP A 513 -15.09 -40.00 -31.28
C ASP A 513 -14.01 -40.41 -32.28
N ALA A 514 -13.70 -41.72 -32.38
CA ALA A 514 -12.66 -42.28 -33.25
C ALA A 514 -12.75 -41.91 -34.75
N SER A 515 -13.75 -41.13 -35.16
CA SER A 515 -13.85 -40.47 -36.46
C SER A 515 -13.27 -39.03 -36.51
N LYS A 516 -12.81 -38.47 -35.38
CA LYS A 516 -12.27 -37.12 -35.27
C LYS A 516 -10.90 -37.10 -34.57
N PRO A 517 -9.94 -36.29 -35.03
CA PRO A 517 -8.67 -36.11 -34.34
C PRO A 517 -8.85 -35.06 -33.24
N ASP A 518 -9.06 -35.47 -32.00
CA ASP A 518 -9.38 -34.54 -30.90
C ASP A 518 -8.13 -34.13 -30.11
N ALA A 519 -6.97 -34.16 -30.77
CA ALA A 519 -5.88 -33.31 -30.35
C ALA A 519 -6.30 -31.86 -30.64
N LEU A 520 -6.40 -31.01 -29.62
CA LEU A 520 -6.37 -29.57 -29.82
C LEU A 520 -5.08 -29.25 -30.61
N SER A 521 -5.22 -29.05 -31.92
CA SER A 521 -4.08 -28.72 -32.78
C SER A 521 -3.81 -27.23 -32.64
N PHE A 522 -2.86 -26.88 -31.79
CA PHE A 522 -2.33 -25.52 -31.73
C PHE A 522 -1.25 -25.37 -32.80
N SER A 523 -1.42 -24.42 -33.73
CA SER A 523 -0.32 -23.97 -34.58
C SER A 523 0.50 -22.95 -33.79
N GLY A 524 1.69 -23.31 -33.32
CA GLY A 524 2.56 -22.42 -32.54
C GLY A 524 3.83 -23.11 -32.02
N THR A 525 4.70 -22.34 -31.37
CA THR A 525 5.94 -22.81 -30.71
C THR A 525 5.71 -23.40 -29.31
N TYR A 526 4.48 -23.33 -28.79
CA TYR A 526 4.07 -23.84 -27.48
C TYR A 526 2.90 -24.85 -27.61
N LYS A 527 2.70 -25.66 -26.58
CA LYS A 527 1.65 -26.70 -26.54
C LYS A 527 1.01 -26.73 -25.16
N VAL A 528 -0.31 -26.86 -25.12
CA VAL A 528 -1.08 -26.93 -23.87
C VAL A 528 -1.97 -28.17 -23.87
N VAL A 529 -1.98 -28.89 -22.75
CA VAL A 529 -2.96 -29.94 -22.46
C VAL A 529 -3.75 -29.52 -21.24
N PHE A 530 -5.08 -29.60 -21.34
CA PHE A 530 -5.99 -29.32 -20.25
C PHE A 530 -6.74 -30.59 -19.88
N LEU A 531 -6.75 -30.92 -18.59
CA LEU A 531 -7.56 -31.99 -18.03
C LEU A 531 -8.61 -31.38 -17.09
N ALA A 532 -9.87 -31.43 -17.51
CA ALA A 532 -11.00 -30.83 -16.80
C ALA A 532 -11.40 -31.55 -15.49
N PHE A 533 -10.57 -32.47 -15.01
CA PHE A 533 -10.80 -33.19 -13.78
C PHE A 533 -9.46 -33.51 -13.08
N PRO A 534 -9.48 -33.69 -11.75
CA PRO A 534 -8.37 -34.25 -10.97
C PRO A 534 -7.72 -35.51 -11.56
N MET A 535 -6.39 -35.59 -11.57
CA MET A 535 -5.68 -36.81 -11.97
C MET A 535 -5.89 -37.96 -10.97
N GLU A 536 -6.17 -37.67 -9.71
CA GLU A 536 -6.45 -38.63 -8.65
C GLU A 536 -7.73 -39.45 -8.90
N GLU A 537 -8.69 -38.90 -9.65
CA GLU A 537 -9.89 -39.63 -10.10
C GLU A 537 -9.66 -40.41 -11.41
N TYR A 538 -8.50 -40.21 -12.05
CA TYR A 538 -8.18 -40.83 -13.33
C TYR A 538 -7.68 -42.27 -13.15
N GLY A 539 -8.61 -43.20 -12.97
CA GLY A 539 -8.36 -44.63 -13.14
C GLY A 539 -7.23 -45.24 -12.27
N THR A 540 -6.54 -46.24 -12.80
CA THR A 540 -5.42 -46.93 -12.13
C THR A 540 -4.10 -46.19 -12.30
N ALA A 541 -3.06 -46.58 -11.54
CA ALA A 541 -1.71 -46.02 -11.68
C ALA A 541 -1.13 -46.18 -13.09
N ASP A 542 -1.39 -47.32 -13.74
CA ASP A 542 -0.96 -47.55 -15.13
C ASP A 542 -1.66 -46.64 -16.13
N GLN A 543 -2.95 -46.34 -15.90
CA GLN A 543 -3.72 -45.42 -16.74
C GLN A 543 -3.20 -43.98 -16.58
N ARG A 544 -2.96 -43.53 -15.34
CA ARG A 544 -2.30 -42.24 -15.06
C ARG A 544 -0.93 -42.12 -15.73
N ALA A 545 -0.11 -43.18 -15.64
CA ALA A 545 1.18 -43.20 -16.31
C ALA A 545 1.01 -43.12 -17.84
N ASP A 546 0.07 -43.89 -18.42
CA ASP A 546 -0.21 -43.84 -19.86
C ASP A 546 -0.61 -42.43 -20.33
N LEU A 547 -1.47 -41.75 -19.59
CA LEU A 547 -1.83 -40.35 -19.84
C LEU A 547 -0.60 -39.46 -19.92
N ILE A 548 0.26 -39.46 -18.90
CA ILE A 548 1.51 -38.67 -18.91
C ILE A 548 2.38 -39.04 -20.12
N GLY A 549 2.47 -40.33 -20.46
CA GLY A 549 3.18 -40.78 -21.66
C GLY A 549 2.67 -40.13 -22.95
N ARG A 550 1.34 -40.07 -23.13
CA ARG A 550 0.70 -39.43 -24.28
C ARG A 550 0.89 -37.91 -24.28
N VAL A 551 0.76 -37.26 -23.12
CA VAL A 551 0.98 -35.80 -22.98
C VAL A 551 2.39 -35.41 -23.41
N PHE A 552 3.41 -36.12 -22.92
CA PHE A 552 4.80 -35.82 -23.29
C PHE A 552 5.14 -36.22 -24.73
N THR A 553 4.46 -37.23 -25.28
CA THR A 553 4.53 -37.55 -26.71
C THR A 553 3.96 -36.40 -27.55
N PHE A 554 2.83 -35.82 -27.11
CA PHE A 554 2.24 -34.65 -27.74
C PHE A 554 3.15 -33.42 -27.65
N PHE A 555 3.77 -33.17 -26.49
CA PHE A 555 4.79 -32.13 -26.34
C PHE A 555 5.97 -32.30 -27.30
N GLY A 556 6.26 -33.53 -27.71
CA GLY A 556 7.16 -33.83 -28.83
C GLY A 556 8.52 -34.37 -28.42
N SER A 557 8.61 -34.97 -27.22
CA SER A 557 9.81 -35.54 -26.59
C SER A 557 11.05 -34.66 -26.59
#